data_AF-A0A6L7XF26-F1
#
_entry.id   AF-A0A6L7XF26-F1
#
_cell.length_a   1.000
_cell.length_b   1.000
_cell.length_c   1.000
_cell.angle_alpha   90.00
_cell.angle_beta   90.00
_cell.angle_gamma   90.00
#
_symmetry.space_group_name_H-M   'P 1'
#
loop_
_entity.id
_entity.type
_entity.pdbx_description
1 polymer ?
#
loop_
_entity_poly.entity_id
_entity_poly.type
_entity_poly.pdbx_seq_one_letter_code
_entity_poly.pdbx_strand_id
1 'polypeptide(L)'
;MSGISFQIDWQDGEGLRGAELAATFASLRIDVQGETLTQVFDARARTVRDHVFVPLYPIAEWLASNWWFLLFEHENVVKREDPAFAHRHSLGTAADGYTVPYLAVVASGGRTHLSWAPRPQPWARIRFLASGFATVDRQQFVQDCSDFIDTVTRRLLTHGIGSTFLQDEWTAIQAADDDEVSFCEVSAGLGWDPYDLDDDSRDRVIMLSEQLGDLSEEAVPVIDSADPWKDCSAILAAIQAAKRNVLLTDDSLPSFILDQSTAGRPWEAGYRLAREARSELGLDGLPIPDTESLAAALSQSLEALRRATEPVPVLGGLHLVDGVVTRGASGGMSLGLKARGETGMRFLLCRALCEAFSSHQDALVTRGTTQRQQRNRAFAAEFLVPAQSLRERITHPIVDAEQVDDLAEEFGVSTQVIHNQIENHRIAEFSAI
;
A
#
# COMPACT_ATOMS: atom_id res chain seq x y z
N MET A 1 7.29 16.55 -14.20
CA MET A 1 8.02 15.29 -13.94
C MET A 1 7.40 14.67 -12.69
N SER A 2 6.89 13.45 -12.79
CA SER A 2 6.05 12.80 -11.76
C SER A 2 6.81 11.84 -10.84
N GLY A 3 8.13 11.66 -11.04
CA GLY A 3 8.99 10.75 -10.28
C GLY A 3 9.95 11.44 -9.31
N ILE A 4 11.01 10.72 -8.94
CA ILE A 4 12.16 11.22 -8.16
C ILE A 4 13.31 11.49 -9.12
N SER A 5 14.06 12.57 -8.95
CA SER A 5 15.20 12.85 -9.82
C SER A 5 16.45 13.21 -9.04
N PHE A 6 17.57 12.67 -9.50
CA PHE A 6 18.89 12.90 -8.94
C PHE A 6 19.73 13.73 -9.92
N GLN A 7 20.06 14.95 -9.54
CA GLN A 7 20.99 15.79 -10.28
C GLN A 7 22.37 15.69 -9.61
N ILE A 8 23.35 15.27 -10.41
CA ILE A 8 24.69 14.94 -9.94
C ILE A 8 25.70 15.85 -10.64
N ASP A 9 26.52 16.53 -9.84
CA ASP A 9 27.71 17.23 -10.32
C ASP A 9 28.94 16.73 -9.56
N TRP A 10 29.78 15.94 -10.25
CA TRP A 10 30.95 15.28 -9.67
C TRP A 10 31.97 16.29 -9.17
N GLN A 11 32.40 16.13 -7.92
CA GLN A 11 33.39 17.00 -7.28
C GLN A 11 34.71 16.25 -7.06
N ASP A 12 35.75 16.98 -6.67
CA ASP A 12 37.00 16.37 -6.23
C ASP A 12 36.84 15.80 -4.82
N GLY A 13 37.06 14.49 -4.70
CA GLY A 13 37.01 13.75 -3.43
C GLY A 13 38.35 13.69 -2.70
N GLU A 14 39.35 14.51 -3.09
CA GLU A 14 40.66 14.54 -2.44
C GLU A 14 40.55 14.67 -0.91
N GLY A 15 41.25 13.79 -0.19
CA GLY A 15 41.25 13.76 1.28
C GLY A 15 40.15 12.90 1.91
N LEU A 16 39.21 12.37 1.13
CA LEU A 16 38.30 11.32 1.60
C LEU A 16 39.04 9.99 1.74
N ARG A 17 38.66 9.20 2.76
CA ARG A 17 39.18 7.84 2.98
C ARG A 17 38.23 6.85 2.32
N GLY A 18 38.76 5.95 1.50
CA GLY A 18 37.97 5.01 0.69
C GLY A 18 37.98 5.43 -0.79
N ALA A 19 38.36 4.52 -1.67
CA ALA A 19 38.52 4.81 -3.09
C ALA A 19 37.15 5.09 -3.73
N GLU A 20 36.14 4.33 -3.32
CA GLU A 20 34.75 4.42 -3.73
C GLU A 20 34.15 5.78 -3.33
N LEU A 21 34.38 6.21 -2.09
CA LEU A 21 33.88 7.48 -1.57
C LEU A 21 34.53 8.66 -2.30
N ALA A 22 35.84 8.61 -2.50
CA ALA A 22 36.57 9.66 -3.22
C ALA A 22 36.14 9.76 -4.70
N ALA A 23 36.00 8.62 -5.39
CA ALA A 23 35.63 8.57 -6.80
C ALA A 23 34.19 9.07 -7.07
N THR A 24 33.31 8.90 -6.08
CA THR A 24 31.87 9.21 -6.19
C THR A 24 31.44 10.45 -5.42
N PHE A 25 32.38 11.27 -4.94
CA PHE A 25 32.06 12.53 -4.29
C PHE A 25 31.38 13.50 -5.27
N ALA A 26 30.24 14.05 -4.87
CA ALA A 26 29.45 14.92 -5.73
C ALA A 26 28.67 15.98 -4.95
N SER A 27 28.25 17.01 -5.68
CA SER A 27 27.08 17.81 -5.34
C SER A 27 25.84 17.04 -5.80
N LEU A 28 24.95 16.75 -4.86
CA LEU A 28 23.72 16.00 -5.08
C LEU A 28 22.51 16.89 -4.83
N ARG A 29 21.64 17.00 -5.83
CA ARG A 29 20.30 17.55 -5.69
C ARG A 29 19.26 16.46 -5.94
N ILE A 30 18.34 16.30 -4.99
CA ILE A 30 17.20 15.37 -5.09
C ILE A 30 15.92 16.19 -5.18
N ASP A 31 15.16 15.98 -6.26
CA ASP A 31 13.83 16.57 -6.42
C ASP A 31 12.75 15.48 -6.47
N VAL A 32 11.59 15.75 -5.88
CA VAL A 32 10.40 14.90 -5.98
C VAL A 32 9.21 15.79 -6.33
N GLN A 33 8.58 15.56 -7.49
CA GLN A 33 7.42 16.33 -7.95
C GLN A 33 7.58 17.87 -7.89
N GLY A 34 8.81 18.37 -8.09
CA GLY A 34 9.13 19.79 -8.07
C GLY A 34 9.60 20.35 -6.71
N GLU A 35 9.57 19.54 -5.65
CA GLU A 35 10.13 19.90 -4.34
C GLU A 35 11.57 19.42 -4.21
N THR A 36 12.48 20.31 -3.79
CA THR A 36 13.90 19.97 -3.62
C THR A 36 14.19 19.47 -2.21
N LEU A 37 14.30 18.15 -2.05
CA LEU A 37 14.51 17.49 -0.76
C LEU A 37 15.86 17.84 -0.13
N THR A 38 16.88 18.05 -0.97
CA THR A 38 18.24 18.45 -0.57
C THR A 38 18.39 19.93 -0.25
N GLN A 39 17.29 20.69 -0.21
CA GLN A 39 17.35 22.09 0.16
C GLN A 39 17.74 22.25 1.64
N VAL A 40 18.85 22.92 1.88
CA VAL A 40 19.43 23.12 3.21
C VAL A 40 19.73 24.59 3.50
N PHE A 41 19.47 24.99 4.74
CA PHE A 41 20.08 26.19 5.31
C PHE A 41 21.46 25.83 5.84
N ASP A 42 22.51 26.46 5.30
CA ASP A 42 23.88 26.33 5.77
C ASP A 42 24.19 27.45 6.77
N ALA A 43 24.36 27.09 8.04
CA ALA A 43 24.60 28.08 9.09
C ALA A 43 25.99 28.71 9.03
N ARG A 44 26.98 28.06 8.41
CA ARG A 44 28.34 28.60 8.25
C ARG A 44 28.37 29.66 7.16
N ALA A 45 27.79 29.32 6.01
CA ALA A 45 27.71 30.23 4.86
C ALA A 45 26.57 31.25 4.97
N ARG A 46 25.62 31.04 5.89
CA ARG A 46 24.39 31.85 6.08
C ARG A 46 23.58 31.98 4.79
N THR A 47 23.47 30.88 4.06
CA THR A 47 22.75 30.82 2.79
C THR A 47 21.86 29.59 2.72
N VAL A 48 20.89 29.62 1.82
CA VAL A 48 20.15 28.44 1.40
C VAL A 48 20.77 27.92 0.11
N ARG A 49 20.94 26.60 0.03
CA ARG A 49 21.35 25.89 -1.19
C ARG A 49 20.43 24.70 -1.41
N ASP A 50 20.34 24.26 -2.65
CA ASP A 50 19.43 23.21 -3.13
C ASP A 50 20.08 21.82 -3.24
N HIS A 51 21.36 21.70 -2.87
CA HIS A 51 22.15 20.48 -2.97
C HIS A 51 22.99 20.24 -1.71
N VAL A 52 23.46 19.00 -1.54
CA VAL A 52 24.40 18.58 -0.51
C VAL A 52 25.68 18.01 -1.13
N PHE A 53 26.80 18.05 -0.40
CA PHE A 53 28.05 17.43 -0.83
C PHE A 53 28.22 16.09 -0.14
N VAL A 54 28.26 15.00 -0.89
CA VAL A 54 28.22 13.64 -0.36
C VAL A 54 28.82 12.64 -1.37
N PRO A 55 29.53 11.59 -0.94
CA PRO A 55 29.83 10.45 -1.81
C PRO A 55 28.54 9.73 -2.18
N LEU A 56 28.37 9.41 -3.47
CA LEU A 56 27.17 8.75 -3.94
C LEU A 56 27.21 7.22 -3.79
N TYR A 57 28.40 6.64 -3.56
CA TYR A 57 28.54 5.19 -3.35
C TYR A 57 27.62 4.65 -2.25
N PRO A 58 27.61 5.17 -1.00
CA PRO A 58 26.74 4.63 0.06
C PRO A 58 25.24 4.77 -0.24
N ILE A 59 24.85 5.80 -1.00
CA ILE A 59 23.45 6.01 -1.39
C ILE A 59 23.03 4.95 -2.42
N ALA A 60 23.88 4.70 -3.42
CA ALA A 60 23.61 3.71 -4.45
C ALA A 60 23.67 2.28 -3.88
N GLU A 61 24.63 2.01 -3.00
CA GLU A 61 24.73 0.76 -2.24
C GLU A 61 23.45 0.52 -1.44
N TRP A 62 22.98 1.50 -0.67
CA TRP A 62 21.72 1.37 0.08
C TRP A 62 20.51 1.11 -0.83
N LEU A 63 20.41 1.77 -1.99
CA LEU A 63 19.32 1.51 -2.93
C LEU A 63 19.37 0.08 -3.48
N ALA A 64 20.56 -0.42 -3.83
CA ALA A 64 20.74 -1.77 -4.34
C ALA A 64 20.45 -2.82 -3.25
N SER A 65 21.05 -2.70 -2.07
CA SER A 65 20.86 -3.65 -0.96
C SER A 65 19.42 -3.68 -0.43
N ASN A 66 18.66 -2.60 -0.62
CA ASN A 66 17.26 -2.55 -0.18
C ASN A 66 16.27 -2.66 -1.35
N TRP A 67 16.73 -2.97 -2.57
CA TRP A 67 15.96 -2.86 -3.80
C TRP A 67 14.59 -3.53 -3.71
N TRP A 68 14.58 -4.82 -3.36
CA TRP A 68 13.34 -5.60 -3.25
C TRP A 68 12.44 -5.09 -2.11
N PHE A 69 13.00 -4.70 -0.96
CA PHE A 69 12.21 -4.14 0.14
C PHE A 69 11.52 -2.84 -0.24
N LEU A 70 12.25 -1.92 -0.88
CA LEU A 70 11.70 -0.63 -1.30
C LEU A 70 10.53 -0.76 -2.29
N LEU A 71 10.50 -1.85 -3.06
CA LEU A 71 9.50 -2.11 -4.09
C LEU A 71 8.32 -2.98 -3.64
N PHE A 72 8.55 -3.87 -2.67
CA PHE A 72 7.58 -4.93 -2.32
C PHE A 72 7.29 -5.06 -0.82
N GLU A 73 8.08 -4.44 0.07
CA GLU A 73 7.80 -4.45 1.50
C GLU A 73 6.83 -3.32 1.88
N HIS A 74 5.57 -3.68 2.18
CA HIS A 74 4.54 -2.71 2.57
C HIS A 74 4.59 -2.38 4.06
N GLU A 75 4.31 -1.13 4.39
CA GLU A 75 4.07 -0.75 5.79
C GLU A 75 2.72 -1.32 6.27
N ASN A 76 2.73 -1.94 7.45
CA ASN A 76 1.53 -2.27 8.20
C ASN A 76 1.73 -1.91 9.69
N VAL A 77 0.67 -2.05 10.50
CA VAL A 77 0.71 -1.66 11.92
C VAL A 77 1.78 -2.42 12.73
N VAL A 78 2.13 -3.64 12.33
CA VAL A 78 3.18 -4.44 12.97
C VAL A 78 4.55 -3.94 12.53
N LYS A 79 4.77 -3.83 11.21
CA LYS A 79 6.05 -3.39 10.63
C LYS A 79 6.43 -1.95 10.97
N ARG A 80 5.45 -1.08 11.22
CA ARG A 80 5.72 0.30 11.66
C ARG A 80 6.49 0.35 13.00
N GLU A 81 6.32 -0.66 13.84
CA GLU A 81 7.03 -0.77 15.11
C GLU A 81 8.38 -1.50 14.98
N ASP A 82 8.68 -2.08 13.82
CA ASP A 82 9.93 -2.79 13.55
C ASP A 82 11.07 -1.82 13.18
N PRO A 83 12.15 -1.71 13.99
CA PRO A 83 13.30 -0.89 13.66
C PRO A 83 14.01 -1.31 12.36
N ALA A 84 13.96 -2.60 11.99
CA ALA A 84 14.58 -3.10 10.77
C ALA A 84 13.86 -2.55 9.53
N PHE A 85 12.53 -2.49 9.55
CA PHE A 85 11.73 -1.84 8.51
C PHE A 85 12.15 -0.38 8.33
N ALA A 86 12.17 0.40 9.42
CA ALA A 86 12.59 1.80 9.34
C ALA A 86 14.04 1.97 8.82
N HIS A 87 14.92 1.01 9.11
CA HIS A 87 16.31 1.03 8.65
C HIS A 87 16.44 0.83 7.14
N ARG A 88 15.68 -0.11 6.56
CA ARG A 88 15.68 -0.42 5.13
C ARG A 88 14.88 0.56 4.27
N HIS A 89 13.95 1.30 4.88
CA HIS A 89 13.02 2.19 4.18
C HIS A 89 13.34 3.69 4.31
N SER A 90 14.43 4.09 4.99
CA SER A 90 14.81 5.49 5.17
C SER A 90 16.21 5.78 4.64
N LEU A 91 16.33 6.67 3.65
CA LEU A 91 17.62 7.12 3.09
C LEU A 91 18.60 7.65 4.16
N GLY A 92 18.08 8.15 5.30
CA GLY A 92 18.91 8.57 6.42
C GLY A 92 19.83 7.49 7.00
N THR A 93 19.62 6.21 6.70
CA THR A 93 20.48 5.10 7.12
C THR A 93 21.62 4.82 6.13
N ALA A 94 21.50 5.26 4.88
CA ALA A 94 22.53 5.20 3.84
C ALA A 94 23.70 6.16 4.09
N ALA A 95 23.57 7.06 5.05
CA ALA A 95 24.38 8.26 5.18
C ALA A 95 25.88 8.00 5.38
N ASP A 96 26.33 6.86 5.91
CA ASP A 96 27.73 6.56 6.28
C ASP A 96 28.47 7.74 6.93
N GLY A 97 27.79 8.44 7.84
CA GLY A 97 28.31 9.64 8.52
C GLY A 97 28.20 10.97 7.76
N TYR A 98 27.78 10.96 6.50
CA TYR A 98 27.47 12.15 5.71
C TYR A 98 26.04 12.65 5.94
N THR A 99 25.72 13.79 5.34
CA THR A 99 24.41 14.44 5.53
C THR A 99 23.52 14.27 4.31
N VAL A 100 22.47 13.47 4.46
CA VAL A 100 21.41 13.23 3.47
C VAL A 100 20.05 13.66 4.02
N PRO A 101 19.08 14.03 3.15
CA PRO A 101 17.75 14.39 3.62
C PRO A 101 17.06 13.19 4.26
N TYR A 102 16.10 13.46 5.16
CA TYR A 102 15.17 12.42 5.55
C TYR A 102 14.21 12.16 4.40
N LEU A 103 14.27 10.96 3.85
CA LEU A 103 13.36 10.44 2.83
C LEU A 103 13.01 9.01 3.21
N ALA A 104 11.74 8.77 3.52
CA ALA A 104 11.19 7.44 3.69
C ALA A 104 10.50 7.00 2.39
N VAL A 105 10.74 5.75 2.00
CA VAL A 105 10.28 5.14 0.75
C VAL A 105 9.51 3.87 1.12
N VAL A 106 8.23 3.76 0.77
CA VAL A 106 7.38 2.63 1.16
C VAL A 106 6.56 2.14 -0.03
N ALA A 107 6.53 0.83 -0.24
CA ALA A 107 5.75 0.19 -1.30
C ALA A 107 4.24 0.31 -1.04
N SER A 108 3.45 0.47 -2.11
CA SER A 108 1.99 0.61 -2.04
C SER A 108 1.29 0.14 -3.32
N GLY A 109 1.20 -1.19 -3.47
CA GLY A 109 0.78 -1.83 -4.73
C GLY A 109 1.64 -1.33 -5.90
N GLY A 110 1.02 -0.96 -7.01
CA GLY A 110 1.72 -0.38 -8.18
C GLY A 110 2.30 1.04 -8.00
N ARG A 111 2.40 1.56 -6.77
CA ARG A 111 2.91 2.91 -6.48
C ARG A 111 3.92 2.87 -5.34
N THR A 112 4.77 3.89 -5.27
CA THR A 112 5.72 4.10 -4.18
C THR A 112 5.36 5.39 -3.44
N HIS A 113 5.21 5.30 -2.12
CA HIS A 113 5.01 6.46 -1.26
C HIS A 113 6.35 6.99 -0.78
N LEU A 114 6.54 8.29 -0.98
CA LEU A 114 7.72 9.04 -0.56
C LEU A 114 7.28 10.04 0.50
N SER A 115 7.98 10.11 1.62
CA SER A 115 7.76 11.15 2.63
C SER A 115 9.06 11.74 3.14
N TRP A 116 9.08 13.04 3.35
CA TRP A 116 10.26 13.77 3.80
C TRP A 116 9.86 14.85 4.80
N ALA A 117 10.81 15.21 5.66
CA ALA A 117 10.58 16.12 6.76
C ALA A 117 11.83 16.97 7.03
N PRO A 118 11.67 18.18 7.58
CA PRO A 118 12.79 19.05 7.89
C PRO A 118 13.61 18.41 9.00
N ARG A 119 14.92 18.29 8.81
CA ARG A 119 15.81 17.64 9.79
C ARG A 119 17.04 18.51 10.05
N PRO A 120 17.28 18.93 11.31
CA PRO A 120 18.54 19.58 11.66
C PRO A 120 19.68 18.56 11.65
N GLN A 121 20.85 18.99 11.21
CA GLN A 121 22.08 18.17 11.17
C GLN A 121 23.18 18.94 11.91
N PRO A 122 23.19 18.87 13.26
CA PRO A 122 24.01 19.75 14.09
C PRO A 122 25.50 19.65 13.79
N TRP A 123 26.00 18.44 13.51
CA TRP A 123 27.42 18.18 13.23
C TRP A 123 27.89 18.86 11.93
N ALA A 124 27.05 18.82 10.90
CA ALA A 124 27.29 19.51 9.62
C ALA A 124 26.97 21.02 9.69
N ARG A 125 26.28 21.48 10.74
CA ARG A 125 25.73 22.85 10.88
C ARG A 125 24.81 23.25 9.72
N ILE A 126 24.04 22.29 9.23
CA ILE A 126 23.00 22.52 8.22
C ILE A 126 21.63 22.05 8.72
N ARG A 127 20.57 22.51 8.06
CA ARG A 127 19.20 22.06 8.32
C ARG A 127 18.48 21.84 7.00
N PHE A 128 17.96 20.63 6.78
CA PHE A 128 17.04 20.37 5.68
C PHE A 128 15.72 21.10 5.91
N LEU A 129 15.22 21.75 4.87
CA LEU A 129 14.07 22.66 4.95
C LEU A 129 12.79 22.04 4.41
N ALA A 130 12.90 21.13 3.44
CA ALA A 130 11.75 20.55 2.76
C ALA A 130 10.93 19.64 3.70
N SER A 131 9.62 19.64 3.50
CA SER A 131 8.66 18.73 4.14
C SER A 131 7.58 18.36 3.15
N GLY A 132 7.12 17.11 3.15
CA GLY A 132 6.03 16.73 2.27
C GLY A 132 5.88 15.23 2.10
N PHE A 133 4.98 14.87 1.21
CA PHE A 133 4.77 13.51 0.77
C PHE A 133 4.45 13.53 -0.73
N ALA A 134 4.80 12.46 -1.41
CA ALA A 134 4.43 12.22 -2.80
C ALA A 134 4.08 10.76 -2.99
N THR A 135 3.26 10.51 -4.01
CA THR A 135 3.04 9.17 -4.53
C THR A 135 3.52 9.15 -5.97
N VAL A 136 4.44 8.25 -6.26
CA VAL A 136 5.00 8.07 -7.61
C VAL A 136 4.62 6.70 -8.15
N ASP A 137 4.61 6.57 -9.46
CA ASP A 137 4.44 5.27 -10.10
C ASP A 137 5.65 4.37 -9.80
N ARG A 138 5.42 3.09 -9.48
CA ARG A 138 6.50 2.18 -9.10
C ARG A 138 7.48 1.95 -10.25
N GLN A 139 7.00 1.85 -11.48
CA GLN A 139 7.87 1.65 -12.65
C GLN A 139 8.74 2.88 -12.90
N GLN A 140 8.16 4.09 -12.73
CA GLN A 140 8.95 5.31 -12.80
C GLN A 140 10.01 5.38 -11.69
N PHE A 141 9.66 5.02 -10.46
CA PHE A 141 10.60 4.97 -9.33
C PHE A 141 11.75 3.99 -9.59
N VAL A 142 11.44 2.79 -10.10
CA VAL A 142 12.43 1.80 -10.53
C VAL A 142 13.38 2.42 -11.55
N GLN A 143 12.85 3.03 -12.61
CA GLN A 143 13.69 3.65 -13.65
C GLN A 143 14.60 4.74 -13.07
N ASP A 144 14.04 5.66 -12.28
CA ASP A 144 14.77 6.79 -11.70
C ASP A 144 15.92 6.32 -10.76
N CYS A 145 15.69 5.28 -9.97
CA CYS A 145 16.69 4.71 -9.06
C CYS A 145 17.72 3.84 -9.81
N SER A 146 17.31 3.06 -10.80
CA SER A 146 18.23 2.30 -11.66
C SER A 146 19.22 3.23 -12.36
N ASP A 147 18.74 4.32 -12.96
CA ASP A 147 19.57 5.29 -13.66
C ASP A 147 20.60 5.94 -12.73
N PHE A 148 20.22 6.17 -11.47
CA PHE A 148 21.12 6.67 -10.43
C PHE A 148 22.20 5.63 -10.09
N ILE A 149 21.83 4.38 -9.80
CA ILE A 149 22.78 3.29 -9.49
C ILE A 149 23.74 3.07 -10.66
N ASP A 150 23.24 2.98 -11.89
CA ASP A 150 24.06 2.83 -13.10
C ASP A 150 25.03 3.99 -13.31
N THR A 151 24.63 5.21 -12.94
CA THR A 151 25.50 6.39 -13.00
C THR A 151 26.64 6.31 -12.01
N VAL A 152 26.39 5.84 -10.79
CA VAL A 152 27.43 5.62 -9.76
C VAL A 152 28.35 4.46 -10.15
N THR A 153 27.78 3.33 -10.59
CA THR A 153 28.55 2.15 -11.03
C THR A 153 29.48 2.47 -12.19
N ARG A 154 29.01 3.21 -13.21
CA ARG A 154 29.87 3.66 -14.33
C ARG A 154 30.96 4.62 -13.87
N ARG A 155 30.68 5.47 -12.88
CA ARG A 155 31.69 6.38 -12.30
C ARG A 155 32.82 5.60 -11.65
N LEU A 156 32.51 4.58 -10.84
CA LEU A 156 33.51 3.70 -10.22
C LEU A 156 34.40 3.03 -11.27
N LEU A 157 33.79 2.43 -12.30
CA LEU A 157 34.51 1.76 -13.38
C LEU A 157 35.45 2.71 -14.14
N THR A 158 35.04 3.96 -14.36
CA THR A 158 35.87 4.99 -15.01
C THR A 158 37.13 5.33 -14.18
N HIS A 159 37.05 5.18 -12.86
CA HIS A 159 38.17 5.32 -11.94
C HIS A 159 38.94 4.00 -11.70
N GLY A 160 38.62 2.94 -12.46
CA GLY A 160 39.26 1.63 -12.32
C GLY A 160 38.86 0.88 -11.05
N ILE A 161 37.75 1.28 -10.42
CA ILE A 161 37.20 0.63 -9.22
C ILE A 161 36.10 -0.34 -9.68
N GLY A 162 36.34 -1.63 -9.43
CA GLY A 162 35.48 -2.73 -9.82
C GLY A 162 35.30 -3.73 -8.69
N SER A 163 34.35 -4.66 -8.84
CA SER A 163 34.05 -5.71 -7.86
C SER A 163 33.75 -5.16 -6.46
N THR A 164 33.06 -4.01 -6.41
CA THR A 164 32.49 -3.48 -5.17
C THR A 164 31.19 -4.20 -4.84
N PHE A 165 30.82 -4.27 -3.56
CA PHE A 165 29.55 -4.86 -3.13
C PHE A 165 28.34 -4.30 -3.90
N LEU A 166 28.25 -2.98 -4.08
CA LEU A 166 27.22 -2.33 -4.92
C LEU A 166 27.13 -2.94 -6.33
N GLN A 167 28.27 -3.18 -6.99
CA GLN A 167 28.30 -3.69 -8.36
C GLN A 167 27.88 -5.16 -8.43
N ASP A 168 28.27 -5.95 -7.44
CA ASP A 168 27.91 -7.36 -7.36
C ASP A 168 26.39 -7.52 -7.10
N GLU A 169 25.85 -6.78 -6.12
CA GLU A 169 24.41 -6.74 -5.82
C GLU A 169 23.59 -6.26 -7.02
N TRP A 170 24.00 -5.15 -7.64
CA TRP A 170 23.28 -4.59 -8.77
C TRP A 170 23.28 -5.53 -9.98
N THR A 171 24.39 -6.23 -10.22
CA THR A 171 24.47 -7.25 -11.28
C THR A 171 23.52 -8.41 -11.00
N ALA A 172 23.43 -8.87 -9.75
CA ALA A 172 22.50 -9.95 -9.37
C ALA A 172 21.04 -9.52 -9.57
N ILE A 173 20.68 -8.30 -9.16
CA ILE A 173 19.33 -7.73 -9.35
C ILE A 173 18.97 -7.63 -10.85
N GLN A 174 19.91 -7.15 -11.68
CA GLN A 174 19.68 -7.01 -13.12
C GLN A 174 19.63 -8.33 -13.88
N ALA A 175 20.29 -9.37 -13.36
CA ALA A 175 20.36 -10.69 -13.98
C ALA A 175 19.22 -11.63 -13.56
N ALA A 176 18.42 -11.23 -12.56
CA ALA A 176 17.34 -12.04 -12.02
C ALA A 176 16.31 -12.41 -13.10
N ASP A 177 15.99 -13.70 -13.21
CA ASP A 177 14.92 -14.18 -14.09
C ASP A 177 13.52 -14.05 -13.44
N ASP A 178 12.46 -14.40 -14.19
CA ASP A 178 11.08 -14.23 -13.72
C ASP A 178 10.78 -15.01 -12.43
N ASP A 179 11.39 -16.19 -12.24
CA ASP A 179 11.19 -17.03 -11.06
C ASP A 179 11.95 -16.43 -9.86
N GLU A 180 13.19 -15.97 -10.08
CA GLU A 180 14.00 -15.27 -9.07
C GLU A 180 13.34 -13.95 -8.65
N VAL A 181 12.79 -13.18 -9.59
CA VAL A 181 12.01 -11.96 -9.30
C VAL A 181 10.84 -12.30 -8.39
N SER A 182 10.00 -13.27 -8.76
CA SER A 182 8.85 -13.70 -7.96
C SER A 182 9.25 -14.12 -6.54
N PHE A 183 10.34 -14.87 -6.41
CA PHE A 183 10.90 -15.23 -5.11
C PHE A 183 11.34 -14.00 -4.30
N CYS A 184 12.02 -13.04 -4.93
CA CYS A 184 12.48 -11.82 -4.27
C CYS A 184 11.31 -10.93 -3.83
N GLU A 185 10.26 -10.81 -4.64
CA GLU A 185 9.05 -10.06 -4.31
C GLU A 185 8.38 -10.59 -3.04
N VAL A 186 8.20 -11.92 -2.95
CA VAL A 186 7.58 -12.56 -1.79
C VAL A 186 8.50 -12.46 -0.57
N SER A 187 9.79 -12.75 -0.71
CA SER A 187 10.77 -12.68 0.38
C SER A 187 10.81 -11.29 1.01
N ALA A 188 11.02 -10.27 0.17
CA ALA A 188 11.10 -8.90 0.62
C ALA A 188 9.78 -8.39 1.18
N GLY A 189 8.65 -8.79 0.57
CA GLY A 189 7.32 -8.49 1.11
C GLY A 189 7.10 -9.06 2.52
N LEU A 190 7.69 -10.22 2.84
CA LEU A 190 7.72 -10.80 4.20
C LEU A 190 8.74 -10.11 5.12
N GLY A 191 9.58 -9.21 4.61
CA GLY A 191 10.63 -8.53 5.37
C GLY A 191 11.91 -9.36 5.52
N TRP A 192 12.10 -10.37 4.68
CA TRP A 192 13.30 -11.21 4.60
C TRP A 192 14.15 -10.84 3.38
N ASP A 193 15.47 -10.88 3.56
CA ASP A 193 16.41 -10.54 2.50
C ASP A 193 16.56 -11.74 1.55
N PRO A 194 16.15 -11.63 0.26
CA PRO A 194 16.22 -12.76 -0.66
C PRO A 194 17.63 -13.30 -0.88
N TYR A 195 18.66 -12.48 -0.66
CA TYR A 195 20.07 -12.86 -0.85
C TYR A 195 20.75 -13.33 0.45
N ASP A 196 20.08 -13.24 1.60
CA ASP A 196 20.58 -13.69 2.92
C ASP A 196 19.57 -14.62 3.63
N LEU A 197 19.12 -15.66 2.92
CA LEU A 197 18.28 -16.73 3.46
C LEU A 197 19.01 -18.07 3.52
N ASP A 198 18.82 -18.78 4.64
CA ASP A 198 19.16 -20.20 4.73
C ASP A 198 18.24 -21.05 3.82
N ASP A 199 18.69 -22.26 3.49
CA ASP A 199 17.99 -23.15 2.55
C ASP A 199 16.57 -23.51 3.03
N ASP A 200 16.38 -23.72 4.34
CA ASP A 200 15.07 -24.03 4.92
C ASP A 200 14.09 -22.86 4.75
N SER A 201 14.57 -21.63 4.92
CA SER A 201 13.78 -20.41 4.78
C SER A 201 13.47 -20.12 3.30
N ARG A 202 14.43 -20.39 2.40
CA ARG A 202 14.23 -20.30 0.95
C ARG A 202 13.11 -21.26 0.50
N ASP A 203 13.19 -22.53 0.89
CA ASP A 203 12.18 -23.53 0.55
C ASP A 203 10.78 -23.12 1.06
N ARG A 204 10.71 -22.50 2.24
CA ARG A 204 9.45 -22.00 2.80
C ARG A 204 8.84 -20.86 2.00
N VAL A 205 9.66 -19.92 1.51
CA VAL A 205 9.17 -18.83 0.66
C VAL A 205 8.63 -19.39 -0.66
N ILE A 206 9.36 -20.33 -1.29
CA ILE A 206 8.92 -20.97 -2.53
C ILE A 206 7.57 -21.66 -2.31
N MET A 207 7.46 -22.50 -1.27
CA MET A 207 6.20 -23.16 -0.93
C MET A 207 5.06 -22.17 -0.66
N LEU A 208 5.33 -21.06 0.01
CA LEU A 208 4.32 -20.04 0.30
C LEU A 208 3.85 -19.35 -0.99
N SER A 209 4.78 -18.99 -1.89
CA SER A 209 4.46 -18.41 -3.19
C SER A 209 3.61 -19.36 -4.04
N GLU A 210 3.99 -20.64 -4.12
CA GLU A 210 3.23 -21.67 -4.85
C GLU A 210 1.82 -21.87 -4.31
N GLN A 211 1.64 -21.84 -2.98
CA GLN A 211 0.35 -22.06 -2.34
C GLN A 211 -0.59 -20.87 -2.45
N LEU A 212 -0.06 -19.65 -2.36
CA LEU A 212 -0.86 -18.43 -2.50
C LEU A 212 -1.18 -18.13 -3.96
N GLY A 213 -0.26 -18.43 -4.88
CA GLY A 213 -0.40 -18.12 -6.30
C GLY A 213 -0.75 -16.64 -6.49
N ASP A 214 -1.83 -16.38 -7.23
CA ASP A 214 -2.34 -15.03 -7.51
C ASP A 214 -2.71 -14.22 -6.25
N LEU A 215 -2.91 -14.86 -5.09
CA LEU A 215 -3.22 -14.16 -3.83
C LEU A 215 -1.99 -13.53 -3.18
N SER A 216 -0.77 -13.84 -3.65
CA SER A 216 0.47 -13.40 -3.01
C SER A 216 0.55 -11.88 -2.84
N GLU A 217 0.15 -11.11 -3.85
CA GLU A 217 0.18 -9.63 -3.81
C GLU A 217 -0.66 -9.05 -2.66
N GLU A 218 -1.74 -9.74 -2.25
CA GLU A 218 -2.61 -9.31 -1.16
C GLU A 218 -2.30 -9.94 0.18
N ALA A 219 -1.82 -11.16 0.17
CA ALA A 219 -1.55 -11.94 1.38
C ALA A 219 -0.23 -11.49 2.02
N VAL A 220 0.84 -11.38 1.23
CA VAL A 220 2.18 -11.04 1.74
C VAL A 220 2.21 -9.73 2.56
N PRO A 221 1.54 -8.63 2.16
CA PRO A 221 1.53 -7.38 2.94
C PRO A 221 0.88 -7.48 4.33
N VAL A 222 0.09 -8.52 4.57
CA VAL A 222 -0.74 -8.69 5.77
C VAL A 222 -0.41 -9.92 6.59
N ILE A 223 0.55 -10.71 6.13
CA ILE A 223 1.14 -11.84 6.84
C ILE A 223 2.13 -11.30 7.87
N ASP A 224 2.10 -11.87 9.08
CA ASP A 224 3.11 -11.63 10.11
C ASP A 224 4.46 -12.25 9.69
N SER A 225 5.52 -11.43 9.68
CA SER A 225 6.87 -11.86 9.32
C SER A 225 7.50 -12.82 10.35
N ALA A 226 6.98 -12.86 11.58
CA ALA A 226 7.48 -13.74 12.63
C ALA A 226 7.06 -15.22 12.43
N ASP A 227 5.86 -15.47 11.90
CA ASP A 227 5.39 -16.80 11.53
C ASP A 227 4.51 -16.74 10.26
N PRO A 228 5.13 -16.52 9.08
CA PRO A 228 4.39 -16.36 7.84
C PRO A 228 3.54 -17.56 7.47
N TRP A 229 3.99 -18.74 7.88
CA TRP A 229 3.37 -20.01 7.53
C TRP A 229 2.04 -20.23 8.25
N LYS A 230 1.98 -19.87 9.54
CA LYS A 230 0.74 -19.92 10.30
C LYS A 230 -0.33 -19.04 9.67
N ASP A 231 0.03 -17.83 9.26
CA ASP A 231 -0.91 -16.90 8.63
C ASP A 231 -1.32 -17.36 7.24
N CYS A 232 -0.37 -17.82 6.41
CA CYS A 232 -0.66 -18.43 5.10
C CYS A 232 -1.61 -19.64 5.24
N SER A 233 -1.29 -20.57 6.13
CA SER A 233 -2.13 -21.74 6.41
C SER A 233 -3.53 -21.35 6.87
N ALA A 234 -3.64 -20.32 7.71
CA ALA A 234 -4.92 -19.78 8.18
C ALA A 234 -5.74 -19.13 7.04
N ILE A 235 -5.09 -18.42 6.12
CA ILE A 235 -5.74 -17.84 4.92
C ILE A 235 -6.27 -18.97 4.03
N LEU A 236 -5.45 -19.97 3.71
CA LEU A 236 -5.87 -21.10 2.87
C LEU A 236 -7.01 -21.90 3.53
N ALA A 237 -6.93 -22.13 4.84
CA ALA A 237 -8.02 -22.76 5.59
C ALA A 237 -9.29 -21.92 5.57
N ALA A 238 -9.18 -20.59 5.64
CA ALA A 238 -10.32 -19.68 5.54
C ALA A 238 -10.98 -19.75 4.17
N ILE A 239 -10.20 -19.82 3.08
CA ILE A 239 -10.71 -20.00 1.71
C ILE A 239 -11.49 -21.31 1.60
N GLN A 240 -10.95 -22.42 2.11
CA GLN A 240 -11.66 -23.71 2.07
C GLN A 240 -12.94 -23.68 2.91
N ALA A 241 -12.93 -23.03 4.08
CA ALA A 241 -14.12 -22.88 4.91
C ALA A 241 -15.18 -21.99 4.23
N ALA A 242 -14.75 -20.90 3.59
CA ALA A 242 -15.60 -19.94 2.91
C ALA A 242 -16.44 -20.59 1.81
N LYS A 243 -15.96 -21.65 1.14
CA LYS A 243 -16.72 -22.36 0.10
C LYS A 243 -18.10 -22.84 0.54
N ARG A 244 -18.32 -23.06 1.84
CA ARG A 244 -19.63 -23.47 2.41
C ARG A 244 -20.62 -22.32 2.55
N ASN A 245 -20.13 -21.10 2.57
CA ASN A 245 -20.87 -19.88 2.82
C ASN A 245 -21.22 -19.20 1.49
N VAL A 246 -22.01 -19.87 0.66
CA VAL A 246 -22.42 -19.37 -0.66
C VAL A 246 -23.30 -18.13 -0.49
N LEU A 247 -22.87 -17.02 -1.10
CA LEU A 247 -23.60 -15.76 -1.13
C LEU A 247 -24.46 -15.64 -2.40
N LEU A 248 -23.83 -15.83 -3.56
CA LEU A 248 -24.45 -15.70 -4.87
C LEU A 248 -24.11 -16.94 -5.70
N THR A 249 -25.09 -17.51 -6.37
CA THR A 249 -24.89 -18.51 -7.44
C THR A 249 -24.71 -17.80 -8.78
N ASP A 250 -24.19 -18.50 -9.80
CA ASP A 250 -23.96 -17.95 -11.14
C ASP A 250 -25.21 -17.26 -11.72
N ASP A 251 -26.36 -17.92 -11.61
CA ASP A 251 -27.66 -17.40 -12.07
C ASP A 251 -28.14 -16.15 -11.32
N SER A 252 -27.55 -15.84 -10.16
CA SER A 252 -27.88 -14.69 -9.31
C SER A 252 -26.80 -13.62 -9.32
N LEU A 253 -25.69 -13.85 -10.03
CA LEU A 253 -24.71 -12.81 -10.25
C LEU A 253 -25.34 -11.74 -11.14
N PRO A 254 -25.21 -10.46 -10.77
CA PRO A 254 -25.55 -9.42 -11.71
C PRO A 254 -24.73 -9.60 -12.99
N SER A 255 -25.38 -9.44 -14.15
CA SER A 255 -24.76 -9.67 -15.47
C SER A 255 -23.66 -8.66 -15.81
N PHE A 256 -23.45 -7.64 -14.96
CA PHE A 256 -22.42 -6.65 -15.10
C PHE A 256 -21.17 -7.10 -14.33
N ILE A 257 -20.05 -7.23 -15.05
CA ILE A 257 -18.73 -7.19 -14.44
C ILE A 257 -18.33 -5.73 -14.47
N LEU A 258 -18.11 -5.15 -13.28
CA LEU A 258 -17.73 -3.76 -13.22
C LEU A 258 -16.30 -3.58 -13.70
N ASP A 259 -16.08 -2.64 -14.62
CA ASP A 259 -14.75 -2.40 -15.17
C ASP A 259 -13.81 -1.83 -14.10
N GLN A 260 -12.76 -2.59 -13.80
CA GLN A 260 -11.68 -2.16 -12.92
C GLN A 260 -10.74 -1.16 -13.61
N SER A 261 -10.76 -1.09 -14.95
CA SER A 261 -9.83 -0.31 -15.76
C SER A 261 -10.23 1.16 -15.76
N THR A 262 -9.76 1.94 -14.78
CA THR A 262 -9.83 3.39 -14.90
C THR A 262 -8.61 4.12 -14.39
N ALA A 263 -8.15 5.04 -15.23
CA ALA A 263 -7.26 6.12 -14.83
C ALA A 263 -7.89 6.89 -13.65
N GLY A 264 -7.13 7.04 -12.56
CA GLY A 264 -7.60 7.77 -11.38
C GLY A 264 -7.01 7.24 -10.07
N ARG A 265 -7.59 7.70 -8.96
CA ARG A 265 -7.21 7.26 -7.62
C ARG A 265 -8.04 6.02 -7.21
N PRO A 266 -7.50 5.06 -6.44
CA PRO A 266 -8.19 3.79 -6.16
C PRO A 266 -9.57 3.96 -5.50
N TRP A 267 -9.73 4.96 -4.64
CA TRP A 267 -11.02 5.25 -4.00
C TRP A 267 -12.05 5.82 -4.97
N GLU A 268 -11.64 6.57 -6.00
CA GLU A 268 -12.54 7.08 -7.04
C GLU A 268 -13.14 5.93 -7.85
N ALA A 269 -12.33 4.91 -8.14
CA ALA A 269 -12.81 3.67 -8.73
C ALA A 269 -13.84 3.01 -7.80
N GLY A 270 -13.54 2.88 -6.50
CA GLY A 270 -14.49 2.30 -5.53
C GLY A 270 -15.83 3.04 -5.49
N TYR A 271 -15.82 4.37 -5.50
CA TYR A 271 -17.04 5.18 -5.55
C TYR A 271 -17.84 4.96 -6.84
N ARG A 272 -17.17 4.89 -7.99
CA ARG A 272 -17.86 4.62 -9.26
C ARG A 272 -18.49 3.23 -9.27
N LEU A 273 -17.72 2.21 -8.88
CA LEU A 273 -18.20 0.83 -8.78
C LEU A 273 -19.43 0.73 -7.87
N ALA A 274 -19.46 1.44 -6.75
CA ALA A 274 -20.61 1.47 -5.85
C ALA A 274 -21.85 2.09 -6.50
N ARG A 275 -21.69 3.18 -7.26
CA ARG A 275 -22.80 3.84 -7.95
C ARG A 275 -23.37 2.97 -9.08
N GLU A 276 -22.48 2.35 -9.86
CA GLU A 276 -22.87 1.40 -10.91
C GLU A 276 -23.62 0.21 -10.30
N ALA A 277 -23.09 -0.41 -9.24
CA ALA A 277 -23.77 -1.49 -8.53
C ALA A 277 -25.13 -1.06 -7.98
N ARG A 278 -25.28 0.16 -7.44
CA ARG A 278 -26.56 0.66 -6.94
C ARG A 278 -27.58 0.89 -8.05
N SER A 279 -27.17 1.46 -9.17
CA SER A 279 -28.03 1.68 -10.33
C SER A 279 -28.60 0.36 -10.84
N GLU A 280 -27.75 -0.65 -10.98
CA GLU A 280 -28.14 -1.97 -11.48
C GLU A 280 -29.04 -2.74 -10.49
N LEU A 281 -28.85 -2.53 -9.19
CA LEU A 281 -29.71 -3.08 -8.15
C LEU A 281 -30.98 -2.24 -7.91
N GLY A 282 -31.19 -1.15 -8.65
CA GLY A 282 -32.35 -0.27 -8.50
C GLY A 282 -32.40 0.48 -7.17
N LEU A 283 -31.24 0.80 -6.59
CA LEU A 283 -31.10 1.40 -5.26
C LEU A 283 -30.84 2.92 -5.31
N ASP A 284 -30.88 3.57 -6.47
CA ASP A 284 -30.48 4.97 -6.60
C ASP A 284 -31.20 5.90 -5.60
N GLY A 285 -30.41 6.60 -4.79
CA GLY A 285 -30.90 7.53 -3.76
C GLY A 285 -31.46 6.87 -2.48
N LEU A 286 -31.69 5.55 -2.46
CA LEU A 286 -32.37 4.84 -1.36
C LEU A 286 -31.39 4.36 -0.25
N PRO A 287 -31.67 4.60 1.04
CA PRO A 287 -30.84 4.06 2.11
C PRO A 287 -30.97 2.52 2.20
N ILE A 288 -29.93 1.88 2.73
CA ILE A 288 -29.91 0.45 3.07
C ILE A 288 -29.67 0.34 4.59
N PRO A 289 -30.72 0.58 5.41
CA PRO A 289 -30.57 0.82 6.85
C PRO A 289 -30.18 -0.43 7.63
N ASP A 290 -30.52 -1.61 7.14
CA ASP A 290 -30.35 -2.87 7.85
C ASP A 290 -29.92 -4.03 6.95
N THR A 291 -29.64 -5.17 7.58
CA THR A 291 -29.23 -6.40 6.90
C THR A 291 -30.33 -7.00 6.03
N GLU A 292 -31.60 -6.80 6.38
CA GLU A 292 -32.76 -7.30 5.63
C GLU A 292 -32.92 -6.55 4.30
N SER A 293 -32.79 -5.22 4.34
CA SER A 293 -32.77 -4.35 3.17
C SER A 293 -31.62 -4.71 2.22
N LEU A 294 -30.43 -5.03 2.77
CA LEU A 294 -29.30 -5.48 1.96
C LEU A 294 -29.55 -6.86 1.33
N ALA A 295 -30.15 -7.79 2.05
CA ALA A 295 -30.53 -9.09 1.51
C ALA A 295 -31.52 -8.94 0.35
N ALA A 296 -32.57 -8.12 0.55
CA ALA A 296 -33.56 -7.82 -0.47
C ALA A 296 -32.93 -7.18 -1.72
N ALA A 297 -32.01 -6.24 -1.54
CA ALA A 297 -31.27 -5.60 -2.63
C ALA A 297 -30.47 -6.62 -3.46
N LEU A 298 -29.88 -7.63 -2.83
CA LEU A 298 -29.14 -8.70 -3.50
C LEU A 298 -30.04 -9.83 -4.03
N SER A 299 -31.37 -9.66 -3.98
CA SER A 299 -32.35 -10.71 -4.31
C SER A 299 -32.14 -12.01 -3.51
N GLN A 300 -31.67 -11.89 -2.26
CA GLN A 300 -31.45 -12.99 -1.33
C GLN A 300 -32.45 -12.95 -0.17
N SER A 301 -32.70 -14.10 0.46
CA SER A 301 -33.41 -14.12 1.73
C SER A 301 -32.48 -13.70 2.88
N LEU A 302 -33.05 -13.13 3.94
CA LEU A 302 -32.28 -12.78 5.15
C LEU A 302 -31.54 -13.99 5.74
N GLU A 303 -32.16 -15.17 5.71
CA GLU A 303 -31.53 -16.41 6.19
C GLU A 303 -30.35 -16.85 5.31
N ALA A 304 -30.48 -16.72 3.98
CA ALA A 304 -29.41 -17.03 3.05
C ALA A 304 -28.22 -16.08 3.28
N LEU A 305 -28.49 -14.78 3.41
CA LEU A 305 -27.46 -13.79 3.70
C LEU A 305 -26.75 -14.07 5.04
N ARG A 306 -27.52 -14.35 6.11
CA ARG A 306 -26.97 -14.69 7.43
C ARG A 306 -26.05 -15.90 7.37
N ARG A 307 -26.45 -16.96 6.64
CA ARG A 307 -25.62 -18.16 6.42
C ARG A 307 -24.35 -17.84 5.63
N ALA A 308 -24.45 -17.02 4.58
CA ALA A 308 -23.30 -16.59 3.78
C ALA A 308 -22.31 -15.72 4.59
N THR A 309 -22.80 -15.00 5.59
CA THR A 309 -21.97 -14.16 6.48
C THR A 309 -21.58 -14.83 7.79
N GLU A 310 -21.84 -16.14 7.94
CA GLU A 310 -21.47 -16.85 9.16
C GLU A 310 -19.95 -16.76 9.38
N PRO A 311 -19.48 -16.29 10.55
CA PRO A 311 -18.07 -16.03 10.76
C PRO A 311 -17.20 -17.29 10.61
N VAL A 312 -16.07 -17.15 9.91
CA VAL A 312 -15.08 -18.22 9.78
C VAL A 312 -14.09 -18.13 10.95
N PRO A 313 -14.05 -19.10 11.89
CA PRO A 313 -13.30 -18.95 13.14
C PRO A 313 -11.79 -18.75 12.97
N VAL A 314 -11.19 -19.36 11.95
CA VAL A 314 -9.73 -19.26 11.70
C VAL A 314 -9.30 -17.82 11.39
N LEU A 315 -10.17 -16.99 10.80
CA LEU A 315 -9.93 -15.55 10.60
C LEU A 315 -9.82 -14.78 11.92
N GLY A 316 -10.34 -15.33 13.01
CA GLY A 316 -10.19 -14.77 14.35
C GLY A 316 -8.72 -14.59 14.75
N GLY A 317 -7.86 -15.54 14.33
CA GLY A 317 -6.42 -15.53 14.62
C GLY A 317 -5.59 -14.61 13.72
N LEU A 318 -6.13 -14.14 12.60
CA LEU A 318 -5.44 -13.23 11.68
C LEU A 318 -5.67 -11.76 12.07
N HIS A 319 -4.61 -11.00 12.27
CA HIS A 319 -4.73 -9.61 12.72
C HIS A 319 -5.22 -8.65 11.63
N LEU A 320 -4.74 -8.85 10.40
CA LEU A 320 -4.92 -7.92 9.29
C LEU A 320 -5.86 -8.44 8.19
N VAL A 321 -6.31 -9.69 8.26
CA VAL A 321 -7.29 -10.26 7.33
C VAL A 321 -8.67 -10.25 8.00
N ASP A 322 -9.62 -9.55 7.38
CA ASP A 322 -11.01 -9.48 7.85
C ASP A 322 -11.93 -10.41 7.06
N GLY A 323 -11.55 -10.84 5.86
CA GLY A 323 -12.33 -11.79 5.10
C GLY A 323 -11.63 -12.32 3.86
N VAL A 324 -12.27 -13.31 3.24
CA VAL A 324 -11.88 -13.93 1.97
C VAL A 324 -13.12 -14.02 1.09
N VAL A 325 -12.94 -13.80 -0.21
CA VAL A 325 -13.94 -14.05 -1.25
C VAL A 325 -13.40 -15.18 -2.10
N THR A 326 -14.20 -16.22 -2.30
CA THR A 326 -13.80 -17.35 -3.13
C THR A 326 -14.82 -17.64 -4.21
N ARG A 327 -14.33 -18.06 -5.37
CA ARG A 327 -15.15 -18.47 -6.50
C ARG A 327 -15.38 -19.98 -6.45
N GLY A 328 -16.66 -20.37 -6.48
CA GLY A 328 -17.06 -21.76 -6.62
C GLY A 328 -16.78 -22.27 -8.03
N ALA A 329 -16.68 -23.60 -8.17
CA ALA A 329 -16.44 -24.25 -9.47
C ALA A 329 -17.52 -23.95 -10.52
N SER A 330 -18.71 -23.53 -10.07
CA SER A 330 -19.84 -23.13 -10.91
C SER A 330 -19.97 -21.60 -11.05
N GLY A 331 -18.90 -20.82 -10.89
CA GLY A 331 -18.91 -19.35 -11.05
C GLY A 331 -19.49 -18.54 -9.87
N GLY A 332 -20.29 -19.18 -9.01
CA GLY A 332 -20.85 -18.59 -7.80
C GLY A 332 -19.80 -18.07 -6.81
N MET A 333 -20.22 -17.25 -5.86
CA MET A 333 -19.36 -16.57 -4.90
C MET A 333 -19.69 -16.99 -3.49
N SER A 334 -18.64 -17.30 -2.73
CA SER A 334 -18.74 -17.63 -1.32
C SER A 334 -17.82 -16.75 -0.49
N LEU A 335 -18.19 -16.53 0.77
CA LEU A 335 -17.53 -15.57 1.66
C LEU A 335 -17.04 -16.23 2.94
N GLY A 336 -15.82 -15.92 3.35
CA GLY A 336 -15.37 -16.19 4.71
C GLY A 336 -15.12 -14.86 5.40
N LEU A 337 -15.94 -14.50 6.38
CA LEU A 337 -15.83 -13.21 7.06
C LEU A 337 -15.43 -13.37 8.53
N LYS A 338 -14.67 -12.43 9.06
CA LYS A 338 -14.33 -12.35 10.49
C LYS A 338 -15.55 -11.87 11.28
N ALA A 339 -15.71 -12.38 12.50
CA ALA A 339 -16.79 -11.97 13.38
C ALA A 339 -16.74 -10.46 13.69
N ARG A 340 -17.89 -9.78 13.58
CA ARG A 340 -18.09 -8.34 13.83
C ARG A 340 -19.49 -8.12 14.41
N GLY A 341 -19.71 -6.95 15.03
CA GLY A 341 -21.07 -6.47 15.31
C GLY A 341 -21.84 -6.16 14.03
N GLU A 342 -23.15 -6.00 14.11
CA GLU A 342 -24.05 -5.93 12.93
C GLU A 342 -23.61 -4.89 11.89
N THR A 343 -23.45 -3.63 12.29
CA THR A 343 -22.99 -2.55 11.41
C THR A 343 -21.62 -2.85 10.78
N GLY A 344 -20.70 -3.38 11.57
CA GLY A 344 -19.36 -3.75 11.11
C GLY A 344 -19.38 -4.92 10.12
N MET A 345 -20.27 -5.90 10.34
CA MET A 345 -20.46 -7.03 9.44
C MET A 345 -21.05 -6.56 8.10
N ARG A 346 -22.01 -5.64 8.12
CA ARG A 346 -22.60 -5.08 6.90
C ARG A 346 -21.58 -4.32 6.06
N PHE A 347 -20.76 -3.50 6.71
CA PHE A 347 -19.66 -2.81 6.03
C PHE A 347 -18.64 -3.81 5.45
N LEU A 348 -18.26 -4.83 6.23
CA LEU A 348 -17.33 -5.88 5.78
C LEU A 348 -17.89 -6.68 4.59
N LEU A 349 -19.17 -7.05 4.63
CA LEU A 349 -19.86 -7.68 3.52
C LEU A 349 -19.83 -6.79 2.26
N CYS A 350 -20.08 -5.49 2.39
CA CYS A 350 -20.01 -4.58 1.24
C CYS A 350 -18.59 -4.47 0.66
N ARG A 351 -17.55 -4.55 1.49
CA ARG A 351 -16.17 -4.63 1.01
C ARG A 351 -15.93 -5.92 0.22
N ALA A 352 -16.47 -7.03 0.69
CA ALA A 352 -16.39 -8.32 -0.02
C ALA A 352 -17.19 -8.30 -1.33
N LEU A 353 -18.37 -7.67 -1.36
CA LEU A 353 -19.18 -7.46 -2.57
C LEU A 353 -18.41 -6.70 -3.67
N CYS A 354 -17.58 -5.73 -3.30
CA CYS A 354 -16.72 -5.04 -4.26
C CYS A 354 -15.85 -6.03 -5.04
N GLU A 355 -15.24 -7.00 -4.35
CA GLU A 355 -14.41 -8.02 -5.01
C GLU A 355 -15.25 -9.00 -5.81
N ALA A 356 -16.37 -9.39 -5.23
CA ALA A 356 -17.36 -10.25 -5.85
C ALA A 356 -17.86 -9.69 -7.21
N PHE A 357 -18.06 -8.37 -7.32
CA PHE A 357 -18.56 -7.73 -8.54
C PHE A 357 -17.48 -7.33 -9.54
N SER A 358 -16.21 -7.35 -9.14
CA SER A 358 -15.11 -6.83 -9.97
C SER A 358 -14.11 -7.89 -10.41
N SER A 359 -13.95 -9.00 -9.68
CA SER A 359 -12.93 -10.02 -9.96
C SER A 359 -13.48 -11.44 -10.09
N HIS A 360 -12.87 -12.23 -10.98
CA HIS A 360 -13.16 -13.66 -11.17
C HIS A 360 -12.20 -14.59 -10.42
N GLN A 361 -11.32 -14.04 -9.61
CA GLN A 361 -10.36 -14.79 -8.80
C GLN A 361 -10.75 -14.74 -7.33
N ASP A 362 -10.14 -15.62 -6.53
CA ASP A 362 -10.16 -15.50 -5.09
C ASP A 362 -9.56 -14.14 -4.67
N ALA A 363 -10.00 -13.60 -3.55
CA ALA A 363 -9.59 -12.29 -3.07
C ALA A 363 -9.55 -12.23 -1.55
N LEU A 364 -8.72 -11.34 -1.00
CA LEU A 364 -8.70 -11.05 0.42
C LEU A 364 -9.37 -9.70 0.70
N VAL A 365 -10.03 -9.62 1.85
CA VAL A 365 -10.52 -8.36 2.42
C VAL A 365 -9.67 -8.07 3.65
N THR A 366 -8.75 -7.12 3.53
CA THR A 366 -7.69 -6.91 4.53
C THR A 366 -7.63 -5.48 5.04
N ARG A 367 -6.94 -5.24 6.14
CA ARG A 367 -6.70 -3.88 6.68
C ARG A 367 -5.50 -3.20 6.04
N GLY A 368 -4.92 -3.80 4.99
CA GLY A 368 -3.82 -3.23 4.24
C GLY A 368 -4.19 -1.91 3.54
N THR A 369 -3.16 -1.19 3.15
CA THR A 369 -3.24 0.11 2.45
C THR A 369 -3.12 -0.04 0.93
N THR A 370 -3.12 -1.26 0.39
CA THR A 370 -3.03 -1.50 -1.06
C THR A 370 -4.19 -0.84 -1.82
N GLN A 371 -3.97 -0.58 -3.12
CA GLN A 371 -4.97 0.06 -3.98
C GLN A 371 -6.30 -0.72 -4.00
N ARG A 372 -6.22 -2.06 -4.09
CA ARG A 372 -7.37 -2.97 -4.02
C ARG A 372 -8.18 -2.76 -2.74
N GLN A 373 -7.52 -2.69 -1.58
CA GLN A 373 -8.20 -2.50 -0.31
C GLN A 373 -8.74 -1.07 -0.10
N GLN A 374 -8.07 -0.04 -0.64
CA GLN A 374 -8.60 1.33 -0.66
C GLN A 374 -9.88 1.41 -1.48
N ARG A 375 -9.91 0.79 -2.66
CA ARG A 375 -11.10 0.66 -3.52
C ARG A 375 -12.24 -0.02 -2.78
N ASN A 376 -11.99 -1.15 -2.13
CA ASN A 376 -13.04 -1.90 -1.40
C ASN A 376 -13.67 -1.08 -0.26
N ARG A 377 -12.84 -0.32 0.48
CA ARG A 377 -13.34 0.56 1.55
C ARG A 377 -14.17 1.72 0.98
N ALA A 378 -13.72 2.34 -0.11
CA ALA A 378 -14.45 3.40 -0.78
C ALA A 378 -15.78 2.90 -1.37
N PHE A 379 -15.78 1.72 -1.99
CA PHE A 379 -16.98 1.05 -2.46
C PHE A 379 -17.97 0.84 -1.32
N ALA A 380 -17.55 0.21 -0.22
CA ALA A 380 -18.45 -0.08 0.89
C ALA A 380 -19.06 1.18 1.51
N ALA A 381 -18.26 2.25 1.63
CA ALA A 381 -18.71 3.53 2.15
C ALA A 381 -19.75 4.18 1.23
N GLU A 382 -19.49 4.28 -0.08
CA GLU A 382 -20.40 4.91 -1.04
C GLU A 382 -21.63 4.03 -1.32
N PHE A 383 -21.50 2.71 -1.26
CA PHE A 383 -22.61 1.79 -1.47
C PHE A 383 -23.63 1.87 -0.33
N LEU A 384 -23.17 1.99 0.92
CA LEU A 384 -24.04 2.11 2.10
C LEU A 384 -24.51 3.56 2.33
N VAL A 385 -23.64 4.54 2.10
CA VAL A 385 -23.91 5.97 2.32
C VAL A 385 -23.52 6.74 1.05
N PRO A 386 -24.41 6.83 0.06
CA PRO A 386 -24.11 7.53 -1.17
C PRO A 386 -23.88 9.01 -0.91
N ALA A 387 -22.76 9.56 -1.36
CA ALA A 387 -22.43 10.97 -1.17
C ALA A 387 -23.52 11.92 -1.71
N GLN A 388 -24.25 11.53 -2.76
CA GLN A 388 -25.39 12.30 -3.26
C GLN A 388 -26.55 12.32 -2.27
N SER A 389 -26.98 11.16 -1.77
CA SER A 389 -28.03 11.03 -0.75
C SER A 389 -27.68 11.79 0.53
N LEU A 390 -26.39 11.83 0.90
CA LEU A 390 -25.91 12.55 2.07
C LEU A 390 -25.95 14.08 1.86
N ARG A 391 -25.59 14.58 0.67
CA ARG A 391 -25.72 16.01 0.31
C ARG A 391 -27.17 16.50 0.34
N GLU A 392 -28.12 15.65 -0.05
CA GLU A 392 -29.55 16.00 -0.03
C GLU A 392 -30.09 16.15 1.39
N ARG A 393 -29.48 15.47 2.38
CA ARG A 393 -29.85 15.52 3.80
C ARG A 393 -29.13 16.64 4.57
N ILE A 394 -27.89 16.94 4.20
CA ILE A 394 -27.09 18.00 4.82
C ILE A 394 -27.43 19.33 4.16
N THR A 395 -28.30 20.10 4.82
CA THR A 395 -28.77 21.41 4.32
C THR A 395 -27.91 22.60 4.78
N HIS A 396 -27.04 22.38 5.77
CA HIS A 396 -26.16 23.39 6.34
C HIS A 396 -24.68 23.05 6.11
N PRO A 397 -23.81 24.06 5.92
CA PRO A 397 -22.39 23.84 5.64
C PRO A 397 -21.59 23.38 6.86
N ILE A 398 -22.18 23.41 8.05
CA ILE A 398 -21.59 22.93 9.30
C ILE A 398 -22.50 21.83 9.85
N VAL A 399 -21.90 20.69 10.17
CA VAL A 399 -22.57 19.52 10.75
C VAL A 399 -22.05 19.32 12.17
N ASP A 400 -22.97 19.13 13.12
CA ASP A 400 -22.64 18.82 14.51
C ASP A 400 -22.70 17.31 14.81
N ALA A 401 -22.32 16.92 16.01
CA ALA A 401 -22.27 15.52 16.41
C ALA A 401 -23.67 14.86 16.43
N GLU A 402 -24.71 15.61 16.82
CA GLU A 402 -26.10 15.11 16.87
C GLU A 402 -26.59 14.79 15.45
N GLN A 403 -26.34 15.67 14.48
CA GLN A 403 -26.67 15.41 13.08
C GLN A 403 -25.88 14.23 12.50
N VAL A 404 -24.62 14.02 12.91
CA VAL A 404 -23.85 12.83 12.50
C VAL A 404 -24.47 11.55 13.06
N ASP A 405 -24.89 11.56 14.32
CA ASP A 405 -25.53 10.43 14.98
C ASP A 405 -26.86 10.07 14.29
N ASP A 406 -27.69 11.07 14.00
CA ASP A 406 -28.97 10.90 13.29
C ASP A 406 -28.76 10.29 11.89
N LEU A 407 -27.77 10.78 11.14
CA LEU A 407 -27.42 10.23 9.83
C LEU A 407 -26.87 8.81 9.94
N ALA A 408 -26.06 8.52 10.96
CA ALA A 408 -25.54 7.19 11.19
C ALA A 408 -26.66 6.18 11.48
N GLU A 409 -27.66 6.58 12.28
CA GLU A 409 -28.86 5.78 12.52
C GLU A 409 -29.68 5.58 11.25
N GLU A 410 -29.94 6.65 10.48
CA GLU A 410 -30.73 6.58 9.24
C GLU A 410 -30.11 5.62 8.21
N PHE A 411 -28.80 5.70 7.99
CA PHE A 411 -28.09 4.81 7.07
C PHE A 411 -27.69 3.47 7.72
N GLY A 412 -27.89 3.32 9.03
CA GLY A 412 -27.51 2.17 9.87
C GLY A 412 -26.00 1.85 9.87
N VAL A 413 -25.16 2.87 9.71
CA VAL A 413 -23.70 2.76 9.69
C VAL A 413 -23.08 3.31 10.96
N SER A 414 -21.76 3.17 11.15
CA SER A 414 -21.09 3.87 12.25
C SER A 414 -20.92 5.35 11.91
N THR A 415 -20.89 6.20 12.94
CA THR A 415 -20.61 7.64 12.83
C THR A 415 -19.32 7.92 12.07
N GLN A 416 -18.30 7.07 12.24
CA GLN A 416 -17.04 7.17 11.49
C GLN A 416 -17.23 7.08 9.97
N VAL A 417 -18.17 6.27 9.47
CA VAL A 417 -18.44 6.18 8.03
C VAL A 417 -19.07 7.48 7.53
N ILE A 418 -20.01 8.06 8.29
CA ILE A 418 -20.61 9.37 7.98
C ILE A 418 -19.55 10.46 7.99
N HIS A 419 -18.71 10.53 9.03
CA HIS A 419 -17.61 11.49 9.11
C HIS A 419 -16.70 11.41 7.88
N ASN A 420 -16.20 10.20 7.58
CA ASN A 420 -15.32 9.98 6.44
C ASN A 420 -15.99 10.35 5.12
N GLN A 421 -17.28 10.07 4.94
CA GLN A 421 -18.02 10.42 3.72
C GLN A 421 -18.14 11.94 3.55
N ILE A 422 -18.46 12.67 4.61
CA ILE A 422 -18.52 14.13 4.60
C ILE A 422 -17.15 14.72 4.23
N GLU A 423 -16.06 14.26 4.85
CA GLU A 423 -14.71 14.77 4.60
C GLU A 423 -14.23 14.43 3.18
N ASN A 424 -14.31 13.16 2.79
CA ASN A 424 -13.78 12.69 1.52
C ASN A 424 -14.47 13.35 0.33
N HIS A 425 -15.78 13.63 0.45
CA HIS A 425 -16.56 14.30 -0.59
C HIS A 425 -16.72 15.80 -0.39
N ARG A 426 -16.11 16.36 0.66
CA ARG A 426 -16.15 17.78 1.03
C ARG A 426 -17.58 18.32 1.06
N ILE A 427 -18.47 17.58 1.74
CA ILE A 427 -19.90 17.90 1.77
C ILE A 427 -20.16 19.07 2.74
N ALA A 428 -19.52 19.07 3.89
CA ALA A 428 -19.64 20.08 4.95
C ALA A 428 -18.39 20.09 5.85
N GLU A 429 -18.29 21.10 6.71
CA GLU A 429 -17.31 21.17 7.79
C GLU A 429 -17.93 20.67 9.11
N PHE A 430 -17.12 20.17 10.04
CA PHE A 430 -17.59 19.84 11.38
C PHE A 430 -17.51 21.05 12.30
N SER A 431 -18.45 21.17 13.23
CA SER A 431 -18.35 22.17 14.29
C SER A 431 -17.06 21.96 15.09
N ALA A 432 -16.32 23.04 15.33
CA ALA A 432 -15.18 22.99 16.23
C ALA A 432 -15.67 22.65 17.64
N ILE A 433 -15.11 21.59 18.23
CA ILE A 433 -15.41 21.12 19.59
C ILE A 433 -15.11 22.21 20.62
#